data_AF-A0A8J8AGE8-F1
#
_entry.id   AF-A0A8J8AGE8-F1
#
_cell.length_a   1.000
_cell.length_b   1.000
_cell.length_c   1.000
_cell.angle_alpha   90.00
_cell.angle_beta   90.00
_cell.angle_gamma   90.00
#
_symmetry.space_group_name_H-M   'P 1'
#
loop_
_entity.id
_entity.type
_entity.pdbx_description
1 polymer ?
#
loop_
_entity_poly.entity_id
_entity_poly.type
_entity_poly.pdbx_seq_one_letter_code
_entity_poly.pdbx_strand_id
1 'polypeptide(L)'
;MDNRRLAAVLIVLLVIIAPISYVAYSYHSFNGLINPGTPKTSAEYVVVYTPSAQFYTLTAEEYRQLLESGEKLPPGSKLFNVTVDSYITGSPGVDLNLTLRSVYRQFTIVMGDPSVINCKDNPQLYVGDCRYRTLAVSEISGVVASIFAANYYLKGINMGYDNVTAKQYAFNQTQLGYRKTYLNFWTKVDLGRGKIGNEEHLAVLLIGPAEGAKENRIFTPRRGVLVIEGTTDETLRAEVVLIENIISFKWPEGNETKTINITGG
;
A
#
# COMPACT_ATOMS: atom_id res chain seq x y z
N MET A 1 -33.10 43.33 -8.99
CA MET A 1 -33.26 41.86 -8.95
C MET A 1 -34.00 41.54 -7.67
N ASP A 2 -35.15 40.86 -7.74
CA ASP A 2 -36.02 40.60 -6.58
C ASP A 2 -35.25 39.78 -5.51
N ASN A 3 -35.28 40.22 -4.24
CA ASN A 3 -34.57 39.59 -3.12
C ASN A 3 -34.91 38.10 -2.99
N ARG A 4 -36.12 37.69 -3.37
CA ARG A 4 -36.53 36.28 -3.40
C ARG A 4 -35.80 35.46 -4.46
N ARG A 5 -35.55 36.05 -5.64
CA ARG A 5 -34.78 35.41 -6.71
C ARG A 5 -33.30 35.31 -6.33
N LEU A 6 -32.76 36.34 -5.68
CA LEU A 6 -31.37 36.36 -5.22
C LEU A 6 -31.15 35.30 -4.12
N ALA A 7 -32.07 35.18 -3.15
CA ALA A 7 -32.04 34.14 -2.13
C ALA A 7 -32.18 32.72 -2.72
N ALA A 8 -33.08 32.52 -3.68
CA ALA A 8 -33.24 31.23 -4.36
C ALA A 8 -31.96 30.82 -5.12
N VAL A 9 -31.33 31.76 -5.83
CA VAL A 9 -30.04 31.52 -6.51
C VAL A 9 -28.93 31.17 -5.50
N LEU A 10 -28.88 31.87 -4.36
CA LEU A 10 -27.90 31.60 -3.30
C LEU A 10 -28.11 30.22 -2.66
N ILE A 11 -29.36 29.81 -2.44
CA ILE A 11 -29.71 28.48 -1.93
C ILE A 11 -29.29 27.41 -2.95
N VAL A 12 -29.59 27.59 -4.24
CA VAL A 12 -29.15 26.65 -5.29
C VAL A 12 -27.61 26.57 -5.35
N LEU A 13 -26.91 27.69 -5.24
CA LEU A 13 -25.44 27.73 -5.19
C LEU A 13 -24.88 26.94 -4.00
N LEU A 14 -25.41 27.15 -2.80
CA LEU A 14 -24.93 26.52 -1.58
C LEU A 14 -25.33 25.04 -1.45
N VAL A 15 -26.52 24.67 -1.90
CA VAL A 15 -27.07 23.32 -1.72
C VAL A 15 -26.69 22.38 -2.86
N ILE A 16 -26.50 22.90 -4.08
CA ILE A 16 -26.26 22.07 -5.27
C ILE A 16 -24.83 22.27 -5.79
N ILE A 17 -24.43 23.51 -6.08
CA ILE A 17 -23.12 23.77 -6.72
C ILE A 17 -21.97 23.50 -5.76
N ALA A 18 -22.04 23.97 -4.51
CA ALA A 18 -20.94 23.78 -3.57
C ALA A 18 -20.64 22.29 -3.26
N PRO A 19 -21.63 21.40 -3.01
CA PRO A 19 -21.35 19.98 -2.82
C PRO A 19 -20.77 19.29 -4.05
N ILE A 20 -21.28 19.60 -5.25
CA ILE A 20 -20.76 19.04 -6.51
C ILE A 20 -19.30 19.46 -6.71
N SER A 21 -19.00 20.75 -6.55
CA SER A 21 -17.64 21.28 -6.66
C SER A 21 -16.70 20.65 -5.65
N TYR A 22 -17.16 20.42 -4.40
CA TYR A 22 -16.37 19.76 -3.37
C TYR A 22 -16.06 18.30 -3.71
N VAL A 23 -17.03 17.56 -4.23
CA VAL A 23 -16.84 16.16 -4.66
C VAL A 23 -15.89 16.10 -5.87
N ALA A 24 -16.07 16.99 -6.85
CA ALA A 24 -15.21 17.07 -8.02
C ALA A 24 -13.76 17.41 -7.65
N TYR A 25 -13.57 18.39 -6.76
CA TYR A 25 -12.25 18.74 -6.22
C TYR A 25 -11.61 17.55 -5.51
N SER A 26 -12.36 16.88 -4.63
CA SER A 26 -11.87 15.70 -3.90
C SER A 26 -11.44 14.59 -4.86
N TYR A 27 -12.20 14.33 -5.91
CA TYR A 27 -11.83 13.34 -6.93
C TYR A 27 -10.58 13.75 -7.70
N HIS A 28 -10.44 15.05 -8.03
CA HIS A 28 -9.23 15.57 -8.67
C HIS A 28 -8.00 15.45 -7.75
N SER A 29 -8.14 15.74 -6.45
CA SER A 29 -7.09 15.54 -5.45
C SER A 29 -6.69 14.06 -5.33
N PHE A 30 -7.63 13.13 -5.45
CA PHE A 30 -7.30 11.71 -5.52
C PHE A 30 -6.43 11.37 -6.74
N ASN A 31 -6.71 11.94 -7.91
CA ASN A 31 -5.86 11.73 -9.09
C ASN A 31 -4.43 12.21 -8.85
N GLY A 32 -4.24 13.33 -8.13
CA GLY A 32 -2.92 13.80 -7.72
C GLY A 32 -2.23 12.91 -6.68
N LEU A 33 -2.96 12.04 -5.96
CA LEU A 33 -2.37 11.05 -5.05
C LEU A 33 -1.85 9.82 -5.79
N ILE A 34 -2.55 9.35 -6.82
CA ILE A 34 -2.12 8.19 -7.61
C ILE A 34 -1.17 8.55 -8.76
N ASN A 35 -1.16 9.82 -9.16
CA ASN A 35 -0.21 10.39 -10.11
C ASN A 35 0.42 11.63 -9.46
N PRO A 36 1.23 11.44 -8.39
CA PRO A 36 2.07 12.52 -7.91
C PRO A 36 2.99 12.95 -9.07
N GLY A 37 3.46 14.19 -9.06
CA GLY A 37 4.34 14.71 -10.11
C GLY A 37 5.69 13.99 -10.16
N THR A 38 6.76 14.70 -10.49
CA THR A 38 8.10 14.08 -10.49
C THR A 38 8.53 13.72 -9.07
N PRO A 39 9.00 12.48 -8.81
CA PRO A 39 9.56 12.11 -7.52
C PRO A 39 10.84 12.92 -7.23
N LYS A 40 11.16 13.07 -5.93
CA LYS A 40 12.43 13.70 -5.52
C LYS A 40 13.62 12.79 -5.86
N THR A 41 13.42 11.49 -5.63
CA THR A 41 14.39 10.42 -5.86
C THR A 41 13.62 9.13 -6.12
N SER A 42 14.19 8.25 -6.94
CA SER A 42 13.70 6.90 -7.19
C SER A 42 14.83 5.90 -6.95
N ALA A 43 14.49 4.72 -6.46
CA ALA A 43 15.41 3.60 -6.32
C ALA A 43 14.86 2.39 -7.09
N GLU A 44 15.70 1.77 -7.91
CA GLU A 44 15.31 0.62 -8.73
C GLU A 44 15.69 -0.68 -8.03
N TYR A 45 14.74 -1.62 -8.01
CA TYR A 45 14.90 -2.94 -7.43
C TYR A 45 14.50 -4.01 -8.44
N VAL A 46 15.13 -5.17 -8.30
CA VAL A 46 14.80 -6.40 -9.02
C VAL A 46 14.36 -7.43 -7.99
N VAL A 47 13.09 -7.83 -8.08
CA VAL A 47 12.54 -8.93 -7.29
C VAL A 47 12.60 -10.20 -8.14
N VAL A 48 13.30 -11.21 -7.65
CA VAL A 48 13.43 -12.52 -8.29
C VAL A 48 12.51 -13.51 -7.59
N TYR A 49 11.63 -14.15 -8.36
CA TYR A 49 10.81 -15.27 -7.88
C TYR A 49 11.30 -16.58 -8.49
N THR A 50 11.77 -17.50 -7.65
CA THR A 50 12.38 -18.76 -8.10
C THR A 50 11.35 -19.88 -8.24
N PRO A 51 11.67 -20.97 -8.99
CA PRO A 51 10.84 -22.17 -9.06
C PRO A 51 10.61 -22.86 -7.71
N SER A 52 11.52 -22.66 -6.74
CA SER A 52 11.37 -23.11 -5.35
C SER A 52 10.36 -22.28 -4.54
N ALA A 53 9.61 -21.38 -5.19
CA ALA A 53 8.65 -20.47 -4.59
C ALA A 53 9.28 -19.50 -3.57
N GLN A 54 10.55 -19.13 -3.78
CA GLN A 54 11.26 -18.17 -2.94
C GLN A 54 11.37 -16.82 -3.66
N PHE A 55 11.37 -15.74 -2.86
CA PHE A 55 11.58 -14.40 -3.35
C PHE A 55 12.94 -13.88 -2.88
N TYR A 56 13.64 -13.20 -3.77
CA TYR A 56 14.87 -12.46 -3.49
C TYR A 56 14.70 -11.04 -3.97
N THR A 57 15.18 -10.08 -3.20
CA THR A 57 15.08 -8.66 -3.51
C THR A 57 16.49 -8.10 -3.60
N LEU A 58 16.82 -7.51 -4.74
CA LEU A 58 18.12 -6.93 -5.02
C LEU A 58 17.91 -5.48 -5.46
N THR A 59 18.81 -4.59 -5.09
CA THR A 59 18.97 -3.31 -5.78
C THR A 59 19.42 -3.56 -7.22
N ALA A 60 19.18 -2.60 -8.12
CA ALA A 60 19.67 -2.68 -9.50
C ALA A 60 21.20 -2.88 -9.55
N GLU A 61 21.95 -2.24 -8.66
CA GLU A 61 23.40 -2.39 -8.52
C GLU A 61 23.80 -3.81 -8.09
N GLU A 62 23.18 -4.37 -7.06
CA GLU A 62 23.44 -5.74 -6.60
C GLU A 62 23.11 -6.77 -7.69
N TYR A 63 22.00 -6.56 -8.41
CA TYR A 63 21.64 -7.44 -9.51
C TYR A 63 22.67 -7.39 -10.65
N ARG A 64 23.20 -6.21 -10.98
CA ARG A 64 24.27 -6.07 -11.97
C ARG A 64 25.55 -6.76 -11.53
N GLN A 65 25.94 -6.61 -10.27
CA GLN A 65 27.13 -7.29 -9.71
C GLN A 65 26.99 -8.82 -9.77
N LEU A 66 25.79 -9.35 -9.51
CA LEU A 66 25.50 -10.78 -9.61
C LEU A 66 25.63 -11.29 -11.06
N LEU A 67 25.18 -10.51 -12.04
CA LEU A 67 25.37 -10.84 -13.44
C LEU A 67 26.86 -10.78 -13.87
N GLU A 68 27.59 -9.79 -13.36
CA GLU A 68 29.02 -9.60 -13.64
C GLU A 68 29.90 -10.69 -13.00
N SER A 69 29.50 -11.24 -11.85
CA SER A 69 30.19 -12.37 -11.20
C SER A 69 29.99 -13.70 -11.93
N GLY A 70 29.11 -13.76 -12.93
CA GLY A 70 28.79 -14.96 -13.69
C GLY A 70 27.80 -15.89 -12.99
N GLU A 71 27.22 -15.46 -11.86
CA GLU A 71 26.14 -16.18 -11.21
C GLU A 71 24.90 -16.18 -12.10
N LYS A 72 24.25 -17.34 -12.20
CA LYS A 72 23.03 -17.51 -12.98
C LYS A 72 21.89 -17.78 -12.04
N LEU A 73 20.78 -17.09 -12.29
CA LEU A 73 19.53 -17.39 -11.61
C LEU A 73 19.06 -18.82 -11.93
N PRO A 74 18.39 -19.49 -10.98
CA PRO A 74 17.80 -20.80 -11.23
C PRO A 74 16.91 -20.77 -12.50
N PRO A 75 17.03 -21.75 -13.40
CA PRO A 75 16.20 -21.81 -14.60
C PRO A 75 14.71 -21.76 -14.27
N GLY A 76 13.95 -20.90 -14.96
CA GLY A 76 12.52 -20.69 -14.70
C GLY A 76 12.21 -19.64 -13.63
N SER A 77 13.22 -18.91 -13.13
CA SER A 77 13.00 -17.73 -12.27
C SER A 77 12.32 -16.61 -13.05
N LYS A 78 11.41 -15.90 -12.38
CA LYS A 78 10.76 -14.69 -12.89
C LYS A 78 11.41 -13.45 -12.27
N LEU A 79 11.47 -12.37 -13.05
CA LEU A 79 12.04 -11.09 -12.65
C LEU A 79 10.97 -10.02 -12.67
N PHE A 80 10.91 -9.22 -11.61
CA PHE A 80 10.04 -8.06 -11.51
C PHE A 80 10.91 -6.84 -11.23
N ASN A 81 10.97 -5.94 -12.20
CA ASN A 81 11.60 -4.64 -12.01
C ASN A 81 10.58 -3.73 -11.33
N VAL A 82 10.95 -3.20 -10.16
CA VAL A 82 10.10 -2.38 -9.32
C VAL A 82 10.83 -1.10 -8.98
N THR A 83 10.15 0.03 -9.13
CA THR A 83 10.68 1.34 -8.75
C THR A 83 10.10 1.76 -7.40
N VAL A 84 10.93 2.22 -6.48
CA VAL A 84 10.46 2.80 -5.21
C VAL A 84 10.72 4.29 -5.24
N ASP A 85 9.64 5.09 -5.26
CA ASP A 85 9.73 6.54 -5.36
C ASP A 85 9.61 7.22 -3.99
N SER A 86 10.38 8.29 -3.84
CA SER A 86 10.30 9.20 -2.70
C SER A 86 9.70 10.54 -3.10
N TYR A 87 8.66 10.95 -2.39
CA TYR A 87 8.03 12.27 -2.56
C TYR A 87 8.19 13.16 -1.32
N ILE A 88 8.50 12.58 -0.15
CA ILE A 88 8.51 13.29 1.13
C ILE A 88 9.93 13.71 1.50
N THR A 89 10.84 12.74 1.73
CA THR A 89 12.18 13.01 2.27
C THR A 89 13.29 13.05 1.22
N GLY A 90 13.07 12.47 0.03
CA GLY A 90 14.12 12.21 -0.96
C GLY A 90 14.84 10.87 -0.75
N SER A 91 14.42 10.06 0.23
CA SER A 91 14.91 8.70 0.45
C SER A 91 13.75 7.70 0.45
N PRO A 92 13.63 6.84 -0.59
CA PRO A 92 12.48 5.94 -0.75
C PRO A 92 12.26 4.98 0.43
N GLY A 93 13.33 4.36 0.93
CA GLY A 93 13.26 3.48 2.09
C GLY A 93 12.83 4.19 3.38
N VAL A 94 13.27 5.44 3.59
CA VAL A 94 12.86 6.25 4.75
C VAL A 94 11.39 6.63 4.64
N ASP A 95 10.94 7.05 3.45
CA ASP A 95 9.55 7.40 3.18
C ASP A 95 8.59 6.23 3.43
N LEU A 96 8.96 5.02 3.00
CA LEU A 96 8.22 3.79 3.29
C LEU A 96 8.20 3.48 4.79
N ASN A 97 9.37 3.50 5.43
CA ASN A 97 9.50 3.14 6.84
C ASN A 97 8.73 4.12 7.75
N LEU A 98 8.84 5.42 7.49
CA LEU A 98 8.08 6.45 8.21
C LEU A 98 6.57 6.27 7.99
N THR A 99 6.15 6.00 6.75
CA THR A 99 4.73 5.83 6.45
C THR A 99 4.14 4.59 7.11
N LEU A 100 4.84 3.46 7.12
CA LEU A 100 4.31 2.22 7.70
C LEU A 100 4.42 2.18 9.23
N ARG A 101 5.50 2.70 9.82
CA ARG A 101 5.76 2.59 11.27
C ARG A 101 5.18 3.73 12.10
N SER A 102 4.61 4.76 11.49
CA SER A 102 3.93 5.84 12.21
C SER A 102 2.76 5.32 13.06
N VAL A 103 2.43 6.06 14.13
CA VAL A 103 1.35 5.68 15.04
C VAL A 103 0.02 6.21 14.51
N TYR A 104 -0.76 5.32 13.90
CA TYR A 104 -2.10 5.62 13.40
C TYR A 104 -3.19 5.16 14.37
N ARG A 105 -4.35 5.80 14.32
CA ARG A 105 -5.57 5.33 15.01
C ARG A 105 -6.28 4.24 14.24
N GLN A 106 -6.17 4.26 12.92
CA GLN A 106 -6.83 3.32 12.01
C GLN A 106 -5.93 3.01 10.82
N PHE A 107 -6.15 1.87 10.18
CA PHE A 107 -5.57 1.58 8.88
C PHE A 107 -6.61 0.96 7.95
N THR A 108 -6.49 1.27 6.66
CA THR A 108 -7.38 0.75 5.61
C THR A 108 -6.57 0.13 4.50
N ILE A 109 -6.89 -1.12 4.19
CA ILE A 109 -6.40 -1.80 3.01
C ILE A 109 -7.44 -1.62 1.90
N VAL A 110 -7.05 -0.90 0.85
CA VAL A 110 -7.85 -0.72 -0.36
C VAL A 110 -7.42 -1.79 -1.35
N MET A 111 -8.26 -2.81 -1.50
CA MET A 111 -7.91 -4.06 -2.19
C MET A 111 -7.80 -3.93 -3.71
N GLY A 112 -8.30 -2.81 -4.26
CA GLY A 112 -8.42 -2.60 -5.70
C GLY A 112 -9.84 -2.25 -6.13
N ASP A 113 -10.10 -2.30 -7.42
CA ASP A 113 -11.39 -2.06 -8.06
C ASP A 113 -12.48 -3.00 -7.49
N PRO A 114 -13.75 -2.56 -7.41
CA PRO A 114 -14.84 -3.43 -6.96
C PRO A 114 -14.99 -4.75 -7.75
N SER A 115 -14.51 -4.82 -8.99
CA SER A 115 -14.46 -6.06 -9.77
C SER A 115 -13.63 -7.17 -9.12
N VAL A 116 -12.75 -6.87 -8.15
CA VAL A 116 -12.05 -7.87 -7.33
C VAL A 116 -13.04 -8.78 -6.58
N ILE A 117 -14.29 -8.35 -6.33
CA ILE A 117 -15.36 -9.20 -5.79
C ILE A 117 -15.57 -10.46 -6.66
N ASN A 118 -15.37 -10.35 -7.97
CA ASN A 118 -15.53 -11.45 -8.91
C ASN A 118 -14.53 -12.60 -8.63
N CYS A 119 -13.42 -12.34 -7.94
CA CYS A 119 -12.49 -13.41 -7.56
C CYS A 119 -13.09 -14.48 -6.65
N LYS A 120 -14.18 -14.17 -5.95
CA LYS A 120 -14.90 -15.15 -5.15
C LYS A 120 -15.89 -15.97 -6.00
N ASP A 121 -16.70 -15.28 -6.78
CA ASP A 121 -17.89 -15.88 -7.39
C ASP A 121 -17.69 -16.25 -8.86
N ASN A 122 -16.95 -15.43 -9.62
CA ASN A 122 -16.71 -15.60 -11.06
C ASN A 122 -15.28 -15.16 -11.45
N PRO A 123 -14.23 -15.92 -11.12
CA PRO A 123 -12.84 -15.50 -11.32
C PRO A 123 -12.50 -15.15 -12.78
N GLN A 124 -13.19 -15.78 -13.73
CA GLN A 124 -13.03 -15.54 -15.18
C GLN A 124 -13.40 -14.11 -15.61
N LEU A 125 -14.20 -13.39 -14.81
CA LEU A 125 -14.62 -12.01 -15.09
C LEU A 125 -13.68 -10.96 -14.50
N TYR A 126 -12.70 -11.38 -13.70
CA TYR A 126 -11.73 -10.47 -13.10
C TYR A 126 -10.58 -10.23 -14.08
N VAL A 127 -10.24 -8.96 -14.28
CA VAL A 127 -9.10 -8.56 -15.11
C VAL A 127 -7.83 -8.67 -14.27
N GLY A 128 -7.24 -9.86 -14.23
CA GLY A 128 -6.03 -10.16 -13.47
C GLY A 128 -5.95 -11.62 -13.00
N ASP A 129 -5.13 -11.87 -11.98
CA ASP A 129 -4.99 -13.16 -11.32
C ASP A 129 -5.44 -13.08 -9.85
N CYS A 130 -6.58 -13.72 -9.58
CA CYS A 130 -7.20 -13.74 -8.25
C CYS A 130 -6.33 -14.39 -7.17
N ARG A 131 -5.49 -15.37 -7.52
CA ARG A 131 -4.58 -16.02 -6.58
C ARG A 131 -3.57 -15.00 -6.09
N TYR A 132 -2.90 -14.31 -7.02
CA TYR A 132 -1.88 -13.34 -6.66
C TYR A 132 -2.47 -12.08 -6.00
N ARG A 133 -3.64 -11.61 -6.44
CA ARG A 133 -4.34 -10.50 -5.79
C ARG A 133 -4.67 -10.83 -4.33
N THR A 134 -5.19 -12.03 -4.07
CA THR A 134 -5.53 -12.46 -2.70
C THR A 134 -4.27 -12.54 -1.83
N LEU A 135 -3.18 -13.11 -2.36
CA LEU A 135 -1.91 -13.21 -1.65
C LEU A 135 -1.34 -11.82 -1.33
N ALA A 136 -1.29 -10.91 -2.30
CA ALA A 136 -0.82 -9.54 -2.10
C ALA A 136 -1.64 -8.81 -1.02
N VAL A 137 -2.99 -8.89 -1.07
CA VAL A 137 -3.87 -8.31 -0.05
C VAL A 137 -3.61 -8.92 1.33
N SER A 138 -3.51 -10.24 1.42
CA SER A 138 -3.30 -10.93 2.70
C SER A 138 -1.94 -10.63 3.32
N GLU A 139 -0.86 -10.68 2.52
CA GLU A 139 0.51 -10.42 2.95
C GLU A 139 0.63 -8.97 3.45
N ILE A 140 0.22 -7.97 2.65
CA ILE A 140 0.32 -6.57 3.08
C ILE A 140 -0.57 -6.26 4.28
N SER A 141 -1.76 -6.87 4.36
CA SER A 141 -2.64 -6.72 5.53
C SER A 141 -1.97 -7.26 6.78
N GLY A 142 -1.30 -8.41 6.69
CA GLY A 142 -0.56 -9.00 7.79
C GLY A 142 0.62 -8.13 8.22
N VAL A 143 1.44 -7.64 7.28
CA VAL A 143 2.55 -6.72 7.55
C VAL A 143 2.07 -5.48 8.30
N VAL A 144 1.05 -4.80 7.75
CA VAL A 144 0.51 -3.56 8.34
C VAL A 144 -0.11 -3.83 9.70
N ALA A 145 -0.91 -4.90 9.84
CA ALA A 145 -1.53 -5.26 11.11
C ALA A 145 -0.49 -5.60 12.19
N SER A 146 0.59 -6.30 11.84
CA SER A 146 1.67 -6.62 12.77
C SER A 146 2.41 -5.37 13.24
N ILE A 147 2.73 -4.43 12.35
CA ILE A 147 3.35 -3.15 12.70
C ILE A 147 2.42 -2.34 13.61
N PHE A 148 1.13 -2.28 13.25
CA PHE A 148 0.12 -1.58 14.03
C PHE A 148 -0.03 -2.18 15.45
N ALA A 149 -0.09 -3.50 15.55
CA ALA A 149 -0.13 -4.21 16.82
C ALA A 149 1.11 -3.95 17.67
N ALA A 150 2.31 -3.95 17.06
CA ALA A 150 3.56 -3.64 17.76
C ALA A 150 3.54 -2.22 18.38
N ASN A 151 3.03 -1.23 17.65
CA ASN A 151 2.90 0.13 18.15
C ASN A 151 1.95 0.22 19.36
N TYR A 152 0.81 -0.46 19.32
CA TYR A 152 -0.13 -0.49 20.45
C TYR A 152 0.37 -1.35 21.62
N TYR A 153 1.17 -2.39 21.37
CA TYR A 153 1.83 -3.15 22.42
C TYR A 153 2.79 -2.26 23.20
N LEU A 154 3.67 -1.52 22.50
CA LEU A 154 4.59 -0.58 23.14
C LEU A 154 3.85 0.51 23.93
N LYS A 155 2.72 1.00 23.40
CA LYS A 155 1.85 1.92 24.11
C LYS A 155 1.28 1.31 25.40
N GLY A 156 0.82 0.06 25.36
CA GLY A 156 0.32 -0.66 26.53
C GLY A 156 1.38 -0.85 27.62
N ILE A 157 2.61 -1.21 27.23
CA ILE A 157 3.75 -1.29 28.16
C ILE A 157 4.04 0.06 28.80
N ASN A 158 4.03 1.15 28.00
CA ASN A 158 4.23 2.51 28.52
C ASN A 158 3.09 2.98 29.45
N MET A 159 1.91 2.36 29.37
CA MET A 159 0.78 2.59 30.29
C MET A 159 0.90 1.75 31.57
N GLY A 160 1.93 0.91 31.71
CA GLY A 160 2.16 0.06 32.88
C GLY A 160 1.47 -1.30 32.83
N TYR A 161 0.97 -1.73 31.66
CA TYR A 161 0.41 -3.07 31.52
C TYR A 161 1.49 -4.15 31.54
N ASP A 162 1.15 -5.32 32.06
CA ASP A 162 1.99 -6.51 31.90
C ASP A 162 1.99 -7.00 30.45
N ASN A 163 2.90 -7.92 30.13
CA ASN A 163 3.08 -8.42 28.76
C ASN A 163 1.79 -9.03 28.18
N VAL A 164 1.04 -9.80 28.99
CA VAL A 164 -0.20 -10.46 28.54
C VAL A 164 -1.29 -9.43 28.24
N THR A 165 -1.49 -8.48 29.14
CA THR A 165 -2.49 -7.42 29.00
C THR A 165 -2.13 -6.48 27.85
N ALA A 166 -0.86 -6.14 27.68
CA ALA A 166 -0.37 -5.33 26.56
C ALA A 166 -0.61 -6.02 25.20
N LYS A 167 -0.39 -7.33 25.11
CA LYS A 167 -0.71 -8.11 23.91
C LYS A 167 -2.20 -8.13 23.60
N GLN A 168 -3.04 -8.34 24.61
CA GLN A 168 -4.49 -8.32 24.43
C GLN A 168 -4.99 -6.93 24.02
N TYR A 169 -4.44 -5.87 24.63
CA TYR A 169 -4.70 -4.49 24.26
C TYR A 169 -4.34 -4.22 22.80
N ALA A 170 -3.12 -4.61 22.38
CA ALA A 170 -2.67 -4.46 21.00
C ALA A 170 -3.58 -5.19 19.99
N PHE A 171 -3.94 -6.44 20.29
CA PHE A 171 -4.85 -7.21 19.45
C PHE A 171 -6.21 -6.52 19.30
N ASN A 172 -6.82 -6.10 20.42
CA ASN A 172 -8.12 -5.44 20.42
C ASN A 172 -8.08 -4.13 19.63
N GLN A 173 -7.05 -3.30 19.83
CA GLN A 173 -6.89 -2.04 19.09
C GLN A 173 -6.68 -2.26 17.60
N THR A 174 -5.91 -3.29 17.21
CA THR A 174 -5.70 -3.65 15.81
C THR A 174 -7.00 -4.06 15.13
N GLN A 175 -7.81 -4.90 15.78
CA GLN A 175 -9.13 -5.31 15.25
C GLN A 175 -10.09 -4.12 15.13
N LEU A 176 -10.10 -3.22 16.12
CA LEU A 176 -10.94 -2.02 16.11
C LEU A 176 -10.53 -1.02 15.02
N GLY A 177 -9.22 -0.89 14.77
CA GLY A 177 -8.63 0.06 13.82
C GLY A 177 -8.57 -0.45 12.37
N TYR A 178 -8.68 -1.77 12.16
CA TYR A 178 -8.59 -2.37 10.83
C TYR A 178 -9.86 -2.13 10.00
N ARG A 179 -9.67 -1.70 8.74
CA ARG A 179 -10.72 -1.63 7.72
C ARG A 179 -10.21 -2.21 6.40
N LYS A 180 -11.12 -2.81 5.64
CA LYS A 180 -10.90 -3.22 4.24
C LYS A 180 -11.96 -2.63 3.35
N THR A 181 -11.59 -2.16 2.17
CA THR A 181 -12.52 -1.57 1.20
C THR A 181 -12.04 -1.78 -0.23
N TYR A 182 -12.90 -1.45 -1.19
CA TYR A 182 -12.57 -1.36 -2.61
C TYR A 182 -12.37 0.10 -3.01
N LEU A 183 -11.63 0.33 -4.08
CA LEU A 183 -11.36 1.63 -4.70
C LEU A 183 -12.57 2.11 -5.54
N ASN A 184 -13.75 2.11 -4.92
CA ASN A 184 -14.95 2.69 -5.51
C ASN A 184 -14.90 4.24 -5.48
N PHE A 185 -15.90 4.87 -6.10
CA PHE A 185 -16.01 6.33 -6.15
C PHE A 185 -15.88 7.01 -4.78
N TRP A 186 -16.58 6.51 -3.76
CA TRP A 186 -16.56 7.10 -2.42
C TRP A 186 -15.22 6.94 -1.71
N THR A 187 -14.56 5.80 -1.88
CA THR A 187 -13.20 5.59 -1.36
C THR A 187 -12.22 6.58 -2.01
N LYS A 188 -12.32 6.82 -3.33
CA LYS A 188 -11.51 7.82 -4.04
C LYS A 188 -11.75 9.22 -3.48
N VAL A 189 -13.01 9.61 -3.28
CA VAL A 189 -13.37 10.89 -2.65
C VAL A 189 -12.82 11.00 -1.22
N ASP A 190 -12.92 9.93 -0.42
CA ASP A 190 -12.43 9.90 0.97
C ASP A 190 -10.90 10.03 1.05
N LEU A 191 -10.16 9.43 0.12
CA LEU A 191 -8.71 9.62 -0.02
C LEU A 191 -8.36 11.04 -0.43
N GLY A 192 -9.04 11.54 -1.48
CA GLY A 192 -8.79 12.86 -2.03
C GLY A 192 -8.99 13.99 -1.02
N ARG A 193 -10.04 13.89 -0.20
CA ARG A 193 -10.30 14.85 0.90
C ARG A 193 -9.45 14.63 2.15
N GLY A 194 -8.64 13.56 2.18
CA GLY A 194 -7.81 13.20 3.33
C GLY A 194 -8.59 12.74 4.56
N LYS A 195 -9.82 12.22 4.38
CA LYS A 195 -10.54 11.54 5.46
C LYS A 195 -9.90 10.20 5.78
N ILE A 196 -9.41 9.50 4.76
CA ILE A 196 -8.54 8.34 4.87
C ILE A 196 -7.20 8.66 4.21
N GLY A 197 -6.11 8.09 4.72
CA GLY A 197 -4.78 8.38 4.21
C GLY A 197 -4.23 9.73 4.68
N ASN A 198 -4.06 9.87 6.00
CA ASN A 198 -3.59 11.07 6.70
C ASN A 198 -2.75 10.69 7.94
N GLU A 199 -2.35 11.65 8.77
CA GLU A 199 -1.49 11.42 9.94
C GLU A 199 -2.11 10.51 11.02
N GLU A 200 -3.44 10.39 11.08
CA GLU A 200 -4.14 9.50 12.02
C GLU A 200 -4.64 8.21 11.37
N HIS A 201 -4.61 8.10 10.04
CA HIS A 201 -5.22 7.01 9.29
C HIS A 201 -4.36 6.58 8.11
N LEU A 202 -3.68 5.44 8.22
CA LEU A 202 -2.94 4.82 7.13
C LEU A 202 -3.89 4.23 6.07
N ALA A 203 -3.72 4.60 4.81
CA ALA A 203 -4.35 3.95 3.68
C ALA A 203 -3.28 3.28 2.81
N VAL A 204 -3.43 1.97 2.59
CA VAL A 204 -2.59 1.22 1.65
C VAL A 204 -3.45 0.87 0.44
N LEU A 205 -3.02 1.32 -0.74
CA LEU A 205 -3.74 1.17 -1.99
C LEU A 205 -3.02 0.15 -2.87
N LEU A 206 -3.75 -0.87 -3.30
CA LEU A 206 -3.30 -1.82 -4.32
C LEU A 206 -3.90 -1.42 -5.66
N ILE A 207 -3.04 -1.00 -6.59
CA ILE A 207 -3.39 -0.60 -7.95
C ILE A 207 -2.79 -1.63 -8.90
N GLY A 208 -3.61 -2.44 -9.54
CA GLY A 208 -3.17 -3.48 -10.46
C GLY A 208 -3.86 -3.41 -11.82
N PRO A 209 -3.93 -4.53 -12.55
CA PRO A 209 -4.43 -4.54 -13.93
C PRO A 209 -5.89 -4.09 -14.05
N ALA A 210 -6.76 -4.50 -13.12
CA ALA A 210 -8.17 -4.08 -13.09
C ALA A 210 -8.34 -2.55 -12.88
N GLU A 211 -7.38 -1.94 -12.19
CA GLU A 211 -7.35 -0.50 -11.92
C GLU A 211 -6.65 0.30 -13.03
N GLY A 212 -6.03 -0.39 -14.00
CA GLY A 212 -5.28 0.22 -15.10
C GLY A 212 -3.86 0.65 -14.73
N ALA A 213 -3.21 -0.09 -13.81
CA ALA A 213 -1.79 0.10 -13.47
C ALA A 213 -0.90 0.15 -14.73
N LYS A 214 0.02 1.11 -14.76
CA LYS A 214 0.89 1.36 -15.93
C LYS A 214 2.35 1.03 -15.66
N GLU A 215 2.75 1.14 -14.40
CA GLU A 215 4.13 0.97 -13.95
C GLU A 215 4.17 -0.03 -12.80
N ASN A 216 5.36 -0.54 -12.50
CA ASN A 216 5.62 -1.34 -11.30
C ASN A 216 6.34 -0.44 -10.31
N ARG A 217 5.60 0.13 -9.37
CA ARG A 217 6.14 1.13 -8.46
C ARG A 217 5.47 1.13 -7.09
N ILE A 218 6.27 1.47 -6.09
CA ILE A 218 5.83 1.65 -4.71
C ILE A 218 6.17 3.07 -4.29
N PHE A 219 5.20 3.79 -3.75
CA PHE A 219 5.45 5.17 -3.34
C PHE A 219 4.51 5.67 -2.25
N THR A 220 4.96 6.72 -1.56
CA THR A 220 4.19 7.40 -0.52
C THR A 220 3.98 8.87 -0.91
N PRO A 221 2.86 9.20 -1.57
CA PRO A 221 2.65 10.56 -2.09
C PRO A 221 2.50 11.60 -0.97
N ARG A 222 2.09 11.15 0.23
CA ARG A 222 2.05 11.92 1.47
C ARG A 222 2.03 10.96 2.67
N ARG A 223 2.23 11.51 3.88
CA ARG A 223 2.09 10.76 5.13
C ARG A 223 0.71 10.11 5.23
N GLY A 224 0.69 8.86 5.67
CA GLY A 224 -0.52 8.06 5.80
C GLY A 224 -1.02 7.45 4.50
N VAL A 225 -0.36 7.64 3.35
CA VAL A 225 -0.74 6.98 2.09
C VAL A 225 0.43 6.17 1.57
N LEU A 226 0.20 4.88 1.34
CA LEU A 226 1.09 4.00 0.60
C LEU A 226 0.35 3.50 -0.65
N VAL A 227 0.98 3.65 -1.81
CA VAL A 227 0.48 3.12 -3.07
C VAL A 227 1.45 2.04 -3.54
N ILE A 228 0.88 0.90 -3.90
CA ILE A 228 1.56 -0.25 -4.48
C ILE A 228 0.90 -0.46 -5.84
N GLU A 229 1.63 -0.13 -6.91
CA GLU A 229 1.12 -0.18 -8.28
C GLU A 229 1.89 -1.23 -9.08
N GLY A 230 1.21 -2.29 -9.53
CA GLY A 230 1.83 -3.36 -10.30
C GLY A 230 1.06 -3.68 -11.57
N THR A 231 1.73 -3.70 -12.71
CA THR A 231 1.10 -4.00 -14.02
C THR A 231 0.43 -5.38 -14.09
N THR A 232 0.82 -6.31 -13.21
CA THR A 232 0.15 -7.60 -13.00
C THR A 232 -0.06 -7.86 -11.52
N ASP A 233 -1.03 -8.71 -11.17
CA ASP A 233 -1.23 -9.12 -9.78
C ASP A 233 -0.04 -9.91 -9.21
N GLU A 234 0.69 -10.63 -10.06
CA GLU A 234 1.93 -11.31 -9.66
C GLU A 234 3.01 -10.29 -9.26
N THR A 235 3.12 -9.18 -10.00
CA THR A 235 4.01 -8.06 -9.66
C THR A 235 3.58 -7.36 -8.38
N LEU A 236 2.27 -7.12 -8.19
CA LEU A 236 1.76 -6.55 -6.93
C LEU A 236 2.20 -7.38 -5.72
N ARG A 237 2.18 -8.71 -5.82
CA ARG A 237 2.69 -9.57 -4.75
C ARG A 237 4.21 -9.40 -4.57
N ALA A 238 4.98 -9.39 -5.65
CA ALA A 238 6.42 -9.17 -5.58
C ALA A 238 6.78 -7.83 -4.91
N GLU A 239 5.98 -6.78 -5.14
CA GLU A 239 6.14 -5.47 -4.50
C GLU A 239 5.86 -5.50 -3.00
N VAL A 240 4.87 -6.28 -2.54
CA VAL A 240 4.63 -6.50 -1.11
C VAL A 240 5.83 -7.18 -0.45
N VAL A 241 6.41 -8.17 -1.10
CA VAL A 241 7.64 -8.83 -0.61
C VAL A 241 8.82 -7.85 -0.56
N LEU A 242 8.94 -6.97 -1.55
CA LEU A 242 9.97 -5.93 -1.55
C LEU A 242 9.79 -4.98 -0.36
N ILE A 243 8.55 -4.59 -0.04
CA ILE A 243 8.25 -3.78 1.15
C ILE A 243 8.71 -4.49 2.43
N GLU A 244 8.41 -5.79 2.58
CA GLU A 244 8.86 -6.59 3.73
C GLU A 244 10.38 -6.52 3.90
N ASN A 245 11.13 -6.65 2.79
CA ASN A 245 12.59 -6.58 2.81
C ASN A 245 13.10 -5.17 3.19
N ILE A 246 12.61 -4.13 2.51
CA ILE A 246 13.05 -2.74 2.71
C ILE A 246 12.85 -2.29 4.16
N ILE A 247 11.71 -2.63 4.76
CA ILE A 247 11.43 -2.25 6.16
C ILE A 247 11.99 -3.25 7.18
N SER A 248 12.72 -4.26 6.71
CA SER A 248 13.26 -5.36 7.52
C SER A 248 12.20 -6.03 8.39
N PHE A 249 11.01 -6.26 7.82
CA PHE A 249 9.92 -6.95 8.50
C PHE A 249 10.26 -8.42 8.68
N LYS A 250 9.91 -8.97 9.84
CA LYS A 250 10.05 -10.39 10.14
C LYS A 250 8.71 -10.91 10.64
N TRP A 251 8.22 -11.96 9.99
CA TRP A 251 7.02 -12.64 10.43
C TRP A 251 7.23 -13.27 11.82
N PRO A 252 6.21 -13.30 12.68
CA PRO A 252 6.24 -14.12 13.89
C PRO A 252 6.47 -15.59 13.52
N GLU A 253 7.19 -16.33 14.36
CA GLU A 253 7.59 -17.73 14.12
C GLU A 253 6.44 -18.57 13.51
N GLY A 254 6.72 -19.22 12.37
CA GLY A 254 5.78 -20.13 11.70
C GLY A 254 5.14 -19.64 10.39
N ASN A 255 5.41 -18.39 9.96
CA ASN A 255 4.83 -17.82 8.72
C ASN A 255 5.88 -17.16 7.78
N GLU A 256 7.15 -17.57 7.88
CA GLU A 256 8.26 -16.89 7.21
C GLU A 256 8.29 -17.05 5.68
N THR A 257 8.19 -15.94 4.95
CA THR A 257 8.90 -15.75 3.68
C THR A 257 10.40 -15.77 4.00
N LYS A 258 11.11 -16.85 3.65
CA LYS A 258 12.56 -16.96 3.92
C LYS A 258 13.35 -16.02 3.00
N THR A 259 13.67 -14.84 3.49
CA THR A 259 14.67 -13.95 2.89
C THR A 259 16.06 -14.49 3.25
N ILE A 260 16.75 -15.10 2.30
CA ILE A 260 18.15 -15.48 2.49
C ILE A 260 18.99 -14.28 2.09
N ASN A 261 19.67 -13.66 3.06
CA ASN A 261 20.74 -12.72 2.75
C ASN A 261 21.88 -13.52 2.12
N ILE A 262 22.18 -13.22 0.86
CA ILE A 262 23.39 -13.74 0.21
C ILE A 262 24.55 -12.91 0.78
N THR A 263 25.01 -13.25 1.98
CA THR A 263 26.38 -12.88 2.38
C THR A 263 27.29 -13.79 1.57
N GLY A 264 28.01 -13.20 0.60
CA GLY A 264 28.95 -13.94 -0.21
C GLY A 264 30.02 -14.65 0.63
N GLY A 265 30.34 -15.87 0.21
CA GLY A 265 31.57 -16.61 0.58
C GLY A 265 31.70 -17.01 2.04
#